data_AF-A0A853F599-F1
#
_entry.id   AF-A0A853F599-F1
#
_cell.length_a   1.000
_cell.length_b   1.000
_cell.length_c   1.000
_cell.angle_alpha   90.00
_cell.angle_beta   90.00
_cell.angle_gamma   90.00
#
_symmetry.space_group_name_H-M   'P 1'
#
loop_
_entity.id
_entity.type
_entity.pdbx_description
1 polymer ?
#
loop_
_entity_poly.entity_id
_entity_poly.type
_entity_poly.pdbx_seq_one_letter_code
_entity_poly.pdbx_strand_id
1 'polypeptide(L)'
;MGELVKLVVEKVQLGAIPSATDKKGRYLHWDKIRHLEVPEAFDSIEQYWHFLQFSRTGQQKILPFTEAFSYVLTDDIQKNIHQIDSNMHGSVESKNIGNNKDRYIIRSLMDEAISSSQLEGAATTRKVARDMLRHNKAPEDYSQRMIYNNYQAINFINEHKHDDLTPKLILELHKIVTDNAIDNPDDAGRFRQDDDINVVDMGTGSILHHPPEYQSLPDRMKVLCNFANGNTPNYFVHPIIRAIIVHFTLAYDHPFADGNGRTTRALFYWVILKNNYWLFQYITLSTYIKKAQGQYGESFLMVESDNFDLTYFINSQLKFINQAIKGLFDYVDKKQQEQQQATELLNVYLSDGKLNSRQAMLIQHSIKHLGKFIQLKGIKYLKILAMQPLN
;
A
#
# COMPACT_ATOMS: atom_id res chain seq x y z
N MET A 1 -6.15 -35.45 12.76
CA MET A 1 -6.69 -35.60 11.39
C MET A 1 -7.88 -36.54 11.31
N GLY A 2 -7.80 -37.79 11.80
CA GLY A 2 -8.90 -38.77 11.65
C GLY A 2 -10.27 -38.35 12.20
N GLU A 3 -10.33 -37.70 13.36
CA GLU A 3 -11.61 -37.23 13.95
C GLU A 3 -12.19 -36.02 13.22
N LEU A 4 -11.33 -35.10 12.75
CA LEU A 4 -11.72 -33.91 12.02
C LEU A 4 -12.29 -34.27 10.63
N VAL A 5 -11.69 -35.27 9.97
CA VAL A 5 -12.22 -35.85 8.73
C VAL A 5 -13.57 -36.53 8.96
N LYS A 6 -13.73 -37.30 10.04
CA LYS A 6 -15.02 -37.92 10.40
C LYS A 6 -16.10 -36.87 10.62
N LEU A 7 -15.78 -35.81 11.36
CA LEU A 7 -16.69 -34.69 11.58
C LEU A 7 -17.14 -34.06 10.26
N VAL A 8 -16.20 -33.76 9.36
CA VAL A 8 -16.53 -33.16 8.07
C VAL A 8 -17.42 -34.10 7.24
N VAL A 9 -17.09 -35.38 7.18
CA VAL A 9 -17.90 -36.38 6.44
C VAL A 9 -19.32 -36.46 7.01
N GLU A 10 -19.46 -36.52 8.33
CA GLU A 10 -20.76 -36.53 9.00
C GLU A 10 -21.58 -35.28 8.67
N LYS A 11 -21.00 -34.09 8.80
CA LYS A 11 -21.73 -32.84 8.52
C LYS A 11 -22.07 -32.69 7.04
N VAL A 12 -21.23 -33.19 6.13
CA VAL A 12 -21.54 -33.26 4.69
C VAL A 12 -22.71 -34.20 4.41
N GLN A 13 -22.78 -35.36 5.09
CA GLN A 13 -23.93 -36.28 4.97
C GLN A 13 -25.23 -35.66 5.49
N LEU A 14 -25.14 -34.75 6.47
CA LEU A 14 -26.26 -33.96 6.97
C LEU A 14 -26.59 -32.72 6.10
N GLY A 15 -25.92 -32.55 4.96
CA GLY A 15 -26.21 -31.51 3.98
C GLY A 15 -25.39 -30.22 4.12
N ALA A 16 -24.42 -30.17 5.04
CA ALA A 16 -23.50 -29.03 5.12
C ALA A 16 -22.51 -29.03 3.94
N ILE A 17 -22.36 -27.89 3.27
CA ILE A 17 -21.43 -27.76 2.14
C ILE A 17 -20.09 -27.22 2.65
N PRO A 18 -18.95 -27.91 2.41
CA PRO A 18 -17.62 -27.41 2.77
C PRO A 18 -17.36 -26.05 2.11
N SER A 19 -16.99 -25.06 2.92
CA SER A 19 -16.69 -23.70 2.48
C SER A 19 -15.53 -23.15 3.31
N ALA A 20 -14.67 -22.37 2.67
CA ALA A 20 -13.58 -21.65 3.34
C ALA A 20 -14.07 -20.38 4.08
N THR A 21 -15.30 -19.94 3.77
CA THR A 21 -15.92 -18.72 4.28
C THR A 21 -17.22 -19.02 5.01
N ASP A 22 -17.68 -18.05 5.82
CA ASP A 22 -18.96 -18.18 6.50
C ASP A 22 -20.17 -18.11 5.53
N LYS A 23 -21.39 -18.29 6.05
CA LYS A 23 -22.64 -18.21 5.26
C LYS A 23 -22.82 -16.87 4.51
N LYS A 24 -22.11 -15.81 4.89
CA LYS A 24 -22.14 -14.49 4.26
C LYS A 24 -20.93 -14.26 3.32
N GLY A 25 -20.13 -15.29 3.06
CA GLY A 25 -18.94 -15.22 2.23
C GLY A 25 -17.74 -14.56 2.92
N ARG A 26 -17.75 -14.37 4.24
CA ARG A 26 -16.68 -13.70 4.99
C ARG A 26 -15.60 -14.70 5.41
N TYR A 27 -14.34 -14.38 5.13
CA TYR A 27 -13.18 -15.13 5.62
C TYR A 27 -12.74 -14.60 6.98
N LEU A 28 -13.39 -15.08 8.05
CA LEU A 28 -13.21 -14.55 9.41
C LEU A 28 -12.13 -15.32 10.19
N HIS A 29 -11.43 -14.63 11.09
CA HIS A 29 -10.54 -15.23 12.09
C HIS A 29 -11.34 -15.79 13.26
N TRP A 30 -10.75 -16.73 14.02
CA TRP A 30 -11.36 -17.32 15.21
C TRP A 30 -11.89 -16.25 16.17
N ASP A 31 -11.14 -15.16 16.39
CA ASP A 31 -11.54 -14.04 17.25
C ASP A 31 -12.86 -13.37 16.85
N LYS A 32 -13.29 -13.52 15.60
CA LYS A 32 -14.60 -13.03 15.15
C LYS A 32 -15.62 -14.16 15.08
N ILE A 33 -15.21 -15.35 14.65
CA ILE A 33 -16.10 -16.51 14.48
C ILE A 33 -16.68 -16.98 15.81
N ARG A 34 -15.88 -17.00 16.88
CA ARG A 34 -16.30 -17.43 18.23
C ARG A 34 -17.47 -16.62 18.83
N HIS A 35 -17.81 -15.48 18.23
CA HIS A 35 -18.91 -14.61 18.65
C HIS A 35 -20.13 -14.69 17.72
N LEU A 36 -20.10 -15.55 16.70
CA LEU A 36 -21.25 -15.79 15.81
C LEU A 36 -22.20 -16.82 16.44
N GLU A 37 -23.46 -16.77 15.98
CA GLU A 37 -24.41 -17.84 16.26
C GLU A 37 -23.97 -19.14 15.59
N VAL A 38 -24.11 -20.25 16.32
CA VAL A 38 -23.80 -21.59 15.80
C VAL A 38 -24.76 -21.89 14.65
N PRO A 39 -24.27 -22.20 13.43
CA PRO A 39 -25.16 -22.54 12.35
C PRO A 39 -25.89 -23.86 12.62
N GLU A 40 -27.16 -23.97 12.26
CA GLU A 40 -28.05 -25.13 12.56
C GLU A 40 -27.46 -26.52 12.26
N ALA A 41 -26.55 -26.64 11.29
CA ALA A 41 -25.89 -27.90 10.93
C ALA A 41 -24.78 -28.33 11.91
N PHE A 42 -24.44 -27.51 12.90
CA PHE A 42 -23.34 -27.72 13.84
C PHE A 42 -23.81 -27.65 15.28
N ASP A 43 -23.16 -28.44 16.13
CA ASP A 43 -23.47 -28.56 17.56
C ASP A 43 -22.77 -27.48 18.39
N SER A 44 -21.64 -26.96 17.90
CA SER A 44 -20.86 -25.90 18.55
C SER A 44 -20.14 -25.01 17.53
N ILE A 45 -19.69 -23.84 17.98
CA ILE A 45 -18.96 -22.90 17.12
C ILE A 45 -17.54 -23.41 16.79
N GLU A 46 -16.92 -24.17 17.69
CA GLU A 46 -15.64 -24.85 17.49
C GLU A 46 -15.76 -25.91 16.39
N GLN A 47 -16.85 -26.68 16.39
CA GLN A 47 -17.13 -27.66 15.36
C GLN A 47 -17.26 -26.99 13.98
N TYR A 48 -17.97 -25.86 13.94
CA TYR A 48 -18.08 -25.05 12.72
C TYR A 48 -16.72 -24.48 12.29
N TRP A 49 -15.91 -23.98 13.22
CA TRP A 49 -14.57 -23.48 12.93
C TRP A 49 -13.65 -24.54 12.35
N HIS A 50 -13.62 -25.75 12.93
CA HIS A 50 -12.85 -26.87 12.39
C HIS A 50 -13.32 -27.28 10.99
N PHE A 51 -14.63 -27.21 10.72
CA PHE A 51 -15.17 -27.47 9.40
C PHE A 51 -14.70 -26.44 8.35
N LEU A 52 -14.63 -25.14 8.73
CA LEU A 52 -14.04 -24.10 7.89
C LEU A 52 -12.54 -24.32 7.69
N GLN A 53 -11.78 -24.60 8.75
CA GLN A 53 -10.33 -24.85 8.68
C GLN A 53 -9.99 -26.04 7.77
N PHE A 54 -10.78 -27.11 7.82
CA PHE A 54 -10.63 -28.24 6.91
C PHE A 54 -10.75 -27.81 5.45
N SER A 55 -11.79 -27.02 5.14
CA SER A 55 -12.04 -26.52 3.78
C SER A 55 -10.92 -25.59 3.30
N ARG A 56 -10.40 -24.73 4.19
CA ARG A 56 -9.27 -23.82 3.92
C ARG A 56 -7.98 -24.59 3.64
N THR A 57 -7.66 -25.57 4.48
CA THR A 57 -6.49 -26.43 4.33
C THR A 57 -6.51 -27.16 2.99
N GLY A 58 -7.68 -27.61 2.53
CA GLY A 58 -7.83 -28.26 1.23
C GLY A 58 -7.71 -27.33 0.01
N GLN A 59 -7.85 -26.02 0.20
CA GLN A 59 -7.87 -25.01 -0.87
C GLN A 59 -6.65 -24.07 -0.86
N GLN A 60 -5.80 -24.15 0.17
CA GLN A 60 -4.69 -23.23 0.34
C GLN A 60 -3.61 -23.42 -0.73
N LYS A 61 -2.99 -22.30 -1.09
CA LYS A 61 -1.81 -22.21 -1.95
C LYS A 61 -0.60 -21.97 -1.05
N ILE A 62 0.30 -22.95 -0.99
CA ILE A 62 1.51 -22.92 -0.16
C ILE A 62 2.61 -22.12 -0.86
N LEU A 63 3.22 -21.19 -0.13
CA LEU A 63 4.27 -20.29 -0.60
C LEU A 63 5.66 -20.85 -0.25
N PRO A 64 6.73 -20.41 -0.95
CA PRO A 64 8.05 -21.01 -0.86
C PRO A 64 8.87 -20.58 0.37
N PHE A 65 8.22 -20.04 1.42
CA PHE A 65 8.89 -19.49 2.61
C PHE A 65 9.02 -20.55 3.72
N THR A 66 9.97 -20.34 4.63
CA THR A 66 10.34 -21.30 5.70
C THR A 66 9.16 -21.67 6.60
N GLU A 67 8.31 -20.70 6.95
CA GLU A 67 7.14 -20.86 7.82
C GLU A 67 5.95 -21.50 7.10
N ALA A 68 6.12 -21.90 5.83
CA ALA A 68 5.09 -22.47 4.98
C ALA A 68 3.83 -21.58 4.88
N PHE A 69 4.04 -20.26 4.77
CA PHE A 69 2.96 -19.29 4.54
C PHE A 69 2.01 -19.80 3.47
N SER A 70 0.72 -19.59 3.67
CA SER A 70 -0.29 -20.02 2.71
C SER A 70 -1.37 -18.96 2.53
N TYR A 71 -2.17 -19.11 1.48
CA TYR A 71 -3.39 -18.31 1.33
C TYR A 71 -4.44 -19.06 0.54
N VAL A 72 -5.72 -18.74 0.77
CA VAL A 72 -6.86 -19.24 0.00
C VAL A 72 -7.33 -18.15 -0.95
N LEU A 73 -7.47 -18.48 -2.24
CA LEU A 73 -7.98 -17.55 -3.24
C LEU A 73 -9.52 -17.54 -3.21
N THR A 74 -10.10 -16.76 -2.30
CA THR A 74 -11.56 -16.65 -2.16
C THR A 74 -12.20 -15.84 -3.29
N ASP A 75 -13.51 -15.97 -3.47
CA ASP A 75 -14.28 -15.17 -4.42
C ASP A 75 -14.20 -13.66 -4.12
N ASP A 76 -14.14 -13.28 -2.84
CA ASP A 76 -13.96 -11.88 -2.45
C ASP A 76 -12.60 -11.35 -2.89
N ILE A 77 -11.52 -12.12 -2.70
CA ILE A 77 -10.18 -11.75 -3.19
C ILE A 77 -10.20 -11.61 -4.72
N GLN A 78 -10.78 -12.58 -5.43
CA GLN A 78 -10.87 -12.55 -6.89
C GLN A 78 -11.66 -11.33 -7.39
N LYS A 79 -12.78 -11.02 -6.74
CA LYS A 79 -13.59 -9.83 -7.04
C LYS A 79 -12.81 -8.53 -6.81
N ASN A 80 -12.12 -8.40 -5.67
CA ASN A 80 -11.33 -7.21 -5.35
C ASN A 80 -10.18 -7.03 -6.35
N ILE A 81 -9.49 -8.11 -6.73
CA ILE A 81 -8.43 -8.07 -7.74
C ILE A 81 -8.97 -7.66 -9.10
N HIS A 82 -10.08 -8.26 -9.55
CA HIS A 82 -10.72 -7.89 -10.80
C HIS A 82 -11.10 -6.40 -10.84
N GLN A 83 -11.60 -5.84 -9.74
CA GLN A 83 -11.89 -4.42 -9.63
C GLN A 83 -10.61 -3.57 -9.75
N ILE A 84 -9.53 -3.97 -9.07
CA ILE A 84 -8.26 -3.26 -9.16
C ILE A 84 -7.71 -3.32 -10.58
N ASP A 85 -7.70 -4.49 -11.22
CA ASP A 85 -7.26 -4.63 -12.62
C ASP A 85 -8.10 -3.75 -13.55
N SER A 86 -9.43 -3.83 -13.44
CA SER A 86 -10.32 -3.04 -14.28
C SER A 86 -10.04 -1.53 -14.16
N ASN A 87 -9.69 -1.06 -12.96
CA ASN A 87 -9.39 0.34 -12.69
C ASN A 87 -7.93 0.74 -13.02
N MET A 88 -6.98 -0.20 -12.95
CA MET A 88 -5.52 0.10 -12.95
C MET A 88 -4.78 -0.42 -14.19
N HIS A 89 -5.33 -1.37 -14.96
CA HIS A 89 -4.68 -1.98 -16.13
C HIS A 89 -4.95 -1.25 -17.46
N GLY A 90 -5.61 -0.09 -17.45
CA GLY A 90 -5.74 0.75 -18.65
C GLY A 90 -7.16 0.92 -19.20
N SER A 91 -8.20 0.90 -18.36
CA SER A 91 -9.45 1.58 -18.73
C SER A 91 -9.21 3.09 -18.71
N VAL A 92 -9.06 3.59 -19.93
CA VAL A 92 -8.87 4.99 -20.31
C VAL A 92 -10.15 5.78 -19.96
N GLU A 93 -10.28 6.19 -18.71
CA GLU A 93 -10.58 7.60 -18.40
C GLU A 93 -9.31 8.47 -18.50
N SER A 94 -8.23 7.91 -19.06
CA SER A 94 -7.06 8.62 -19.57
C SER A 94 -7.38 9.64 -20.69
N LYS A 95 -8.64 9.94 -20.99
CA LYS A 95 -8.98 11.19 -21.71
C LYS A 95 -8.80 12.45 -20.84
N ASN A 96 -8.82 12.35 -19.49
CA ASN A 96 -8.79 13.55 -18.64
C ASN A 96 -7.53 13.73 -17.76
N ILE A 97 -6.78 12.67 -17.43
CA ILE A 97 -5.49 12.85 -16.72
C ILE A 97 -4.42 13.44 -17.66
N GLY A 98 -4.58 13.29 -18.98
CA GLY A 98 -3.59 13.52 -20.04
C GLY A 98 -2.74 14.80 -19.97
N ASN A 99 -3.31 15.93 -19.52
CA ASN A 99 -2.57 17.20 -19.47
C ASN A 99 -1.86 17.49 -18.13
N ASN A 100 -2.14 16.72 -17.08
CA ASN A 100 -1.62 16.94 -15.72
C ASN A 100 -1.01 15.67 -15.08
N LYS A 101 -0.78 14.59 -15.86
CA LYS A 101 -0.24 13.30 -15.41
C LYS A 101 0.97 13.46 -14.49
N ASP A 102 2.01 14.13 -14.96
CA ASP A 102 3.27 14.30 -14.23
C ASP A 102 3.07 15.00 -12.89
N ARG A 103 2.16 15.98 -12.83
CA ARG A 103 1.87 16.71 -11.60
C ARG A 103 1.17 15.83 -10.57
N TYR A 104 0.23 15.00 -11.01
CA TYR A 104 -0.46 14.07 -10.12
C TYR A 104 0.49 13.01 -9.60
N ILE A 105 1.34 12.44 -10.47
CA ILE A 105 2.41 11.51 -10.06
C ILE A 105 3.30 12.17 -9.00
N ILE A 106 3.91 13.30 -9.32
CA ILE A 106 4.84 13.99 -8.40
C ILE A 106 4.18 14.24 -7.04
N ARG A 107 2.93 14.70 -7.05
CA ARG A 107 2.19 14.93 -5.81
C ARG A 107 1.95 13.64 -5.03
N SER A 108 1.49 12.59 -5.68
CA SER A 108 1.18 11.31 -5.04
C SER A 108 2.43 10.64 -4.49
N LEU A 109 3.54 10.66 -5.23
CA LEU A 109 4.84 10.16 -4.72
C LEU A 109 5.29 10.93 -3.47
N MET A 110 5.14 12.25 -3.44
CA MET A 110 5.43 13.05 -2.25
C MET A 110 4.51 12.71 -1.08
N ASP A 111 3.19 12.66 -1.31
CA ASP A 111 2.20 12.37 -0.27
C ASP A 111 2.35 10.92 0.25
N GLU A 112 2.80 9.97 -0.59
CA GLU A 112 3.16 8.61 -0.20
C GLU A 112 4.42 8.58 0.67
N ALA A 113 5.51 9.23 0.25
CA ALA A 113 6.74 9.34 1.04
C ALA A 113 6.49 9.96 2.43
N ILE A 114 5.62 10.98 2.49
CA ILE A 114 5.20 11.62 3.73
C ILE A 114 4.40 10.65 4.60
N SER A 115 3.31 10.10 4.09
CA SER A 115 2.44 9.21 4.89
C SER A 115 3.17 7.95 5.35
N SER A 116 4.02 7.37 4.50
CA SER A 116 4.83 6.19 4.79
C SER A 116 5.88 6.48 5.88
N SER A 117 6.48 7.67 5.92
CA SER A 117 7.42 8.02 7.01
C SER A 117 6.70 8.39 8.30
N GLN A 118 5.53 9.01 8.20
CA GLN A 118 4.70 9.33 9.37
C GLN A 118 4.14 8.08 10.08
N LEU A 119 3.98 6.96 9.37
CA LEU A 119 3.67 5.66 9.97
C LEU A 119 4.77 5.19 10.92
N GLU A 120 6.03 5.53 10.62
CA GLU A 120 7.21 5.20 11.43
C GLU A 120 7.59 6.32 12.41
N GLY A 121 6.67 7.25 12.70
CA GLY A 121 6.88 8.29 13.72
C GLY A 121 7.43 9.63 13.23
N ALA A 122 7.65 9.84 11.92
CA ALA A 122 8.07 11.15 11.43
C ALA A 122 7.03 12.25 11.76
N ALA A 123 7.44 13.25 12.53
CA ALA A 123 6.58 14.30 13.06
C ALA A 123 6.75 15.61 12.27
N THR A 124 6.17 15.69 11.08
CA THR A 124 6.12 16.94 10.31
C THR A 124 4.78 17.13 9.60
N THR A 125 4.45 18.39 9.30
CA THR A 125 3.22 18.71 8.59
C THR A 125 3.38 18.40 7.09
N ARG A 126 2.29 17.92 6.46
CA ARG A 126 2.28 17.68 5.00
C ARG A 126 2.62 18.94 4.19
N LYS A 127 2.35 20.13 4.71
CA LYS A 127 2.66 21.40 4.04
C LYS A 127 4.18 21.63 3.99
N VAL A 128 4.86 21.50 5.13
CA VAL A 128 6.31 21.66 5.25
C VAL A 128 7.03 20.61 4.42
N ALA A 129 6.67 19.33 4.59
CA ALA A 129 7.31 18.25 3.84
C ALA A 129 7.11 18.37 2.31
N ARG A 130 5.90 18.73 1.85
CA ARG A 130 5.69 18.98 0.41
C ARG A 130 6.51 20.15 -0.10
N ASP A 131 6.65 21.22 0.68
CA ASP A 131 7.45 22.38 0.30
C ASP A 131 8.94 22.02 0.18
N MET A 132 9.46 21.22 1.12
CA MET A 132 10.80 20.68 1.09
C MET A 132 11.05 19.83 -0.16
N LEU A 133 10.20 18.83 -0.42
CA LEU A 133 10.37 17.94 -1.57
C LEU A 133 10.23 18.68 -2.92
N ARG A 134 9.26 19.59 -3.04
CA ARG A 134 9.02 20.34 -4.30
C ARG A 134 10.16 21.25 -4.69
N HIS A 135 10.81 21.87 -3.70
CA HIS A 135 11.89 22.82 -3.94
C HIS A 135 13.27 22.20 -3.72
N ASN A 136 13.33 20.88 -3.53
CA ASN A 136 14.56 20.14 -3.22
C ASN A 136 15.39 20.79 -2.10
N LYS A 137 14.71 21.23 -1.04
CA LYS A 137 15.36 21.83 0.13
C LYS A 137 16.04 20.72 0.94
N ALA A 138 17.19 21.04 1.53
CA ALA A 138 17.84 20.15 2.47
C ALA A 138 16.91 19.89 3.68
N PRO A 139 16.82 18.65 4.17
CA PRO A 139 16.09 18.35 5.40
C PRO A 139 16.70 19.07 6.60
N GLU A 140 15.87 19.76 7.38
CA GLU A 140 16.31 20.53 8.55
C GLU A 140 16.34 19.70 9.84
N ASP A 141 15.57 18.62 9.89
CA ASP A 141 15.40 17.77 11.06
C ASP A 141 15.30 16.27 10.69
N TYR A 142 15.30 15.41 11.71
CA TYR A 142 15.21 13.96 11.55
C TYR A 142 13.94 13.51 10.80
N SER A 143 12.78 14.11 11.11
CA SER A 143 11.51 13.74 10.47
C SER A 143 11.46 14.15 9.00
N GLN A 144 12.02 15.31 8.67
CA GLN A 144 12.22 15.77 7.30
C GLN A 144 13.20 14.85 6.56
N ARG A 145 14.28 14.40 7.20
CA ARG A 145 15.25 13.46 6.61
C ARG A 145 14.60 12.13 6.27
N MET A 146 13.82 11.54 7.18
CA MET A 146 13.09 10.29 6.92
C MET A 146 12.20 10.41 5.67
N ILE A 147 11.49 11.53 5.52
CA ILE A 147 10.60 11.76 4.37
C ILE A 147 11.38 11.97 3.08
N TYR A 148 12.47 12.74 3.13
CA TYR A 148 13.34 12.94 1.98
C TYR A 148 13.90 11.61 1.49
N ASN A 149 14.47 10.81 2.39
CA ASN A 149 15.01 9.50 2.10
C ASN A 149 13.97 8.57 1.48
N ASN A 150 12.75 8.55 2.04
CA ASN A 150 11.68 7.72 1.51
C ASN A 150 11.20 8.18 0.13
N TYR A 151 11.21 9.48 -0.15
CA TYR A 151 10.96 10.00 -1.49
C TYR A 151 12.04 9.55 -2.48
N GLN A 152 13.31 9.58 -2.08
CA GLN A 152 14.43 9.09 -2.88
C GLN A 152 14.36 7.56 -3.10
N ALA A 153 13.94 6.81 -2.09
CA ALA A 153 13.73 5.36 -2.20
C ALA A 153 12.66 5.01 -3.25
N ILE A 154 11.56 5.76 -3.30
CA ILE A 154 10.53 5.56 -4.33
C ILE A 154 11.06 5.91 -5.74
N ASN A 155 11.86 6.97 -5.87
CA ASN A 155 12.51 7.31 -7.14
C ASN A 155 13.46 6.21 -7.60
N PHE A 156 14.32 5.73 -6.69
CA PHE A 156 15.24 4.61 -6.93
C PHE A 156 14.50 3.36 -7.44
N ILE A 157 13.37 3.00 -6.82
CA ILE A 157 12.55 1.86 -7.26
C ILE A 157 11.94 2.08 -8.64
N ASN A 158 11.50 3.29 -8.96
CA ASN A 158 10.98 3.58 -10.28
C ASN A 158 12.06 3.51 -11.37
N GLU A 159 13.32 3.80 -11.04
CA GLU A 159 14.48 3.62 -11.92
C GLU A 159 14.83 2.14 -12.12
N HIS A 160 14.74 1.32 -11.05
CA HIS A 160 15.12 -0.10 -11.05
C HIS A 160 13.93 -1.06 -11.24
N LYS A 161 12.78 -0.57 -11.71
CA LYS A 161 11.55 -1.38 -11.88
C LYS A 161 11.66 -2.47 -12.97
N HIS A 162 12.63 -2.34 -13.87
CA HIS A 162 12.89 -3.31 -14.93
C HIS A 162 13.94 -4.35 -14.54
N ASP A 163 14.73 -4.07 -13.51
CA ASP A 163 15.75 -4.98 -13.01
C ASP A 163 15.12 -6.13 -12.24
N ASP A 164 15.88 -7.19 -12.01
CA ASP A 164 15.48 -8.23 -11.05
C ASP A 164 15.83 -7.80 -9.63
N LEU A 165 14.91 -8.09 -8.71
CA LEU A 165 15.16 -7.87 -7.29
C LEU A 165 16.26 -8.84 -6.85
N THR A 166 17.27 -8.29 -6.19
CA THR A 166 18.34 -9.06 -5.57
C THR A 166 18.49 -8.61 -4.12
N PRO A 167 19.06 -9.44 -3.22
CA PRO A 167 19.36 -9.01 -1.86
C PRO A 167 20.19 -7.72 -1.85
N LYS A 168 21.12 -7.57 -2.79
CA LYS A 168 21.92 -6.35 -2.96
C LYS A 168 21.06 -5.11 -3.24
N LEU A 169 20.09 -5.20 -4.15
CA LEU A 169 19.17 -4.09 -4.44
C LEU A 169 18.34 -3.72 -3.21
N ILE A 170 17.91 -4.70 -2.41
CA ILE A 170 17.19 -4.47 -1.15
C ILE A 170 18.11 -3.73 -0.14
N LEU A 171 19.37 -4.12 -0.02
CA LEU A 171 20.34 -3.44 0.84
C LEU A 171 20.63 -2.01 0.37
N GLU A 172 20.74 -1.77 -0.94
CA GLU A 172 20.90 -0.43 -1.51
C GLU A 172 19.68 0.45 -1.25
N LEU A 173 18.47 -0.09 -1.45
CA LEU A 173 17.22 0.56 -1.10
C LEU A 173 17.16 0.91 0.39
N HIS A 174 17.51 -0.04 1.26
CA HIS A 174 17.54 0.16 2.71
C HIS A 174 18.53 1.27 3.09
N LYS A 175 19.71 1.31 2.47
CA LYS A 175 20.70 2.38 2.67
C LYS A 175 20.13 3.76 2.33
N ILE A 176 19.38 3.88 1.24
CA ILE A 176 18.71 5.13 0.87
C ILE A 176 17.67 5.53 1.91
N VAL A 177 16.84 4.58 2.36
CA VAL A 177 15.79 4.80 3.36
C VAL A 177 16.36 5.30 4.69
N THR A 178 17.55 4.82 5.07
CA THR A 178 18.17 5.04 6.39
C THR A 178 19.29 6.07 6.41
N ASP A 179 19.64 6.67 5.26
CA ASP A 179 20.73 7.66 5.17
C ASP A 179 20.59 8.80 6.19
N ASN A 180 21.49 8.86 7.18
CA ASN A 180 21.43 9.83 8.28
C ASN A 180 20.07 9.87 9.02
N ALA A 181 19.37 8.74 9.05
CA ALA A 181 18.02 8.60 9.61
C ALA A 181 17.86 7.34 10.46
N ILE A 182 18.96 6.90 11.08
CA ILE A 182 19.05 5.78 12.04
C ILE A 182 20.11 6.13 13.09
N ASP A 183 20.02 5.54 14.28
CA ASP A 183 20.92 5.84 15.40
C ASP A 183 22.35 5.37 15.16
N ASN A 184 22.52 4.18 14.58
CA ASN A 184 23.81 3.63 14.21
C ASN A 184 23.99 3.62 12.68
N PRO A 185 24.78 4.54 12.11
CA PRO A 185 25.01 4.61 10.67
C PRO A 185 25.60 3.33 10.06
N ASP A 186 26.30 2.50 10.84
CA ASP A 186 26.90 1.25 10.36
C ASP A 186 25.85 0.16 10.05
N ASP A 187 24.59 0.35 10.45
CA ASP A 187 23.48 -0.56 10.14
C ASP A 187 22.82 -0.22 8.79
N ALA A 188 23.12 0.95 8.21
CA ALA A 188 22.55 1.37 6.94
C ALA A 188 22.96 0.42 5.80
N GLY A 189 21.97 -0.13 5.11
CA GLY A 189 22.19 -1.10 4.02
C GLY A 189 22.81 -2.42 4.46
N ARG A 190 22.63 -2.84 5.72
CA ARG A 190 23.12 -4.11 6.25
C ARG A 190 22.04 -4.84 7.04
N PHE A 191 22.02 -6.17 6.95
CA PHE A 191 21.18 -6.98 7.84
C PHE A 191 21.65 -6.85 9.29
N ARG A 192 20.69 -6.93 10.23
CA ARG A 192 20.99 -6.99 11.66
C ARG A 192 21.91 -8.17 12.00
N GLN A 193 22.64 -8.04 13.10
CA GLN A 193 23.68 -8.99 13.53
C GLN A 193 23.36 -9.69 14.86
N ASP A 194 22.16 -9.47 15.38
CA ASP A 194 21.63 -10.03 16.61
C ASP A 194 20.11 -10.19 16.49
N ASP A 195 19.53 -10.85 17.49
CA ASP A 195 18.09 -11.10 17.61
C ASP A 195 17.43 -10.23 18.70
N ASP A 196 18.08 -9.16 19.16
CA ASP A 196 17.54 -8.24 20.17
C ASP A 196 16.61 -7.19 19.53
N ILE A 197 15.66 -7.68 18.73
CA ILE A 197 14.68 -6.85 18.04
C ILE A 197 13.31 -7.52 18.09
N ASN A 198 12.29 -6.71 18.31
CA ASN A 198 10.91 -7.15 18.32
C ASN A 198 10.10 -6.28 17.36
N VAL A 199 9.19 -6.91 16.62
CA VAL A 199 8.19 -6.15 15.88
C VAL A 199 7.15 -5.69 16.89
N VAL A 200 7.02 -4.38 17.08
CA VAL A 200 6.11 -3.79 18.06
C VAL A 200 4.97 -3.03 17.38
N ASP A 201 3.81 -3.06 18.00
CA ASP A 201 2.71 -2.17 17.61
C ASP A 201 2.99 -0.76 18.08
N MET A 202 3.17 0.18 17.16
CA MET A 202 3.51 1.58 17.48
C MET A 202 2.43 2.31 18.29
N GLY A 203 1.18 1.80 18.35
CA GLY A 203 0.09 2.41 19.11
C GLY A 203 0.01 1.94 20.57
N THR A 204 0.28 0.66 20.82
CA THR A 204 0.14 0.01 22.12
C THR A 204 1.48 -0.31 22.78
N GLY A 205 2.57 -0.30 22.01
CA GLY A 205 3.91 -0.73 22.46
C GLY A 205 4.03 -2.24 22.67
N SER A 206 3.00 -3.02 22.31
CA SER A 206 2.99 -4.47 22.52
C SER A 206 3.90 -5.16 21.50
N ILE A 207 4.65 -6.17 21.94
CA ILE A 207 5.36 -7.08 21.04
C ILE A 207 4.31 -7.82 20.21
N LEU A 208 4.35 -7.62 18.89
CA LEU A 208 3.52 -8.32 17.93
C LEU A 208 4.16 -9.64 17.53
N HIS A 209 5.49 -9.64 17.32
CA HIS A 209 6.20 -10.75 16.73
C HIS A 209 7.69 -10.76 17.11
N HIS A 210 8.23 -11.97 17.24
CA HIS A 210 9.67 -12.24 17.34
C HIS A 210 10.19 -12.70 15.98
N PRO A 211 10.96 -11.88 15.26
CA PRO A 211 11.42 -12.21 13.92
C PRO A 211 12.37 -13.43 13.90
N PRO A 212 12.52 -14.10 12.74
CA PRO A 212 13.44 -15.23 12.57
C PRO A 212 14.88 -14.91 12.96
N GLU A 213 15.72 -15.88 13.28
CA GLU A 213 17.12 -15.64 13.64
C GLU A 213 17.91 -14.90 12.53
N TYR A 214 18.75 -13.92 12.91
CA TYR A 214 19.46 -13.05 11.97
C TYR A 214 20.36 -13.84 10.99
N GLN A 215 20.88 -14.98 11.42
CA GLN A 215 21.74 -15.86 10.62
C GLN A 215 21.02 -16.44 9.40
N SER A 216 19.69 -16.55 9.46
CA SER A 216 18.86 -17.07 8.36
C SER A 216 18.54 -15.99 7.31
N LEU A 217 18.67 -14.70 7.64
CA LEU A 217 18.26 -13.59 6.77
C LEU A 217 18.87 -13.62 5.37
N PRO A 218 20.16 -13.95 5.16
CA PRO A 218 20.73 -14.01 3.81
C PRO A 218 20.00 -14.99 2.88
N ASP A 219 19.58 -16.14 3.39
CA ASP A 219 18.88 -17.15 2.58
C ASP A 219 17.40 -16.81 2.43
N ARG A 220 16.75 -16.30 3.49
CA ARG A 220 15.38 -15.79 3.42
C ARG A 220 15.22 -14.68 2.38
N MET A 221 16.17 -13.76 2.30
CA MET A 221 16.15 -12.69 1.30
C MET A 221 16.31 -13.21 -0.14
N LYS A 222 17.07 -14.29 -0.36
CA LYS A 222 17.13 -14.95 -1.69
C LYS A 222 15.77 -15.54 -2.07
N VAL A 223 15.09 -16.20 -1.14
CA VAL A 223 13.74 -16.75 -1.36
C VAL A 223 12.74 -15.63 -1.64
N LEU A 224 12.78 -14.55 -0.86
CA LEU A 224 11.95 -13.37 -1.07
C LEU A 224 12.17 -12.75 -2.46
N CYS A 225 13.43 -12.60 -2.89
CA CYS A 225 13.75 -12.07 -4.21
C CYS A 225 13.22 -12.97 -5.33
N ASN A 226 13.41 -14.29 -5.23
CA ASN A 226 12.88 -15.25 -6.21
C ASN A 226 11.35 -15.18 -6.30
N PHE A 227 10.67 -15.08 -5.16
CA PHE A 227 9.22 -14.91 -5.13
C PHE A 227 8.80 -13.56 -5.71
N ALA A 228 9.46 -12.45 -5.35
CA ALA A 228 9.14 -11.12 -5.86
C ALA A 228 9.32 -11.03 -7.39
N ASN A 229 10.34 -11.69 -7.93
CA ASN A 229 10.68 -11.67 -9.36
C ASN A 229 9.73 -12.47 -10.26
N GLY A 230 8.85 -13.33 -9.72
CA GLY A 230 8.03 -14.21 -10.56
C GLY A 230 8.46 -15.68 -10.56
N ASN A 231 9.63 -16.00 -10.02
CA ASN A 231 10.32 -17.28 -10.26
C ASN A 231 9.76 -18.45 -9.44
N THR A 232 9.08 -18.13 -8.33
CA THR A 232 8.44 -19.12 -7.46
C THR A 232 7.10 -18.61 -6.97
N PRO A 233 6.17 -19.51 -6.60
CA PRO A 233 6.19 -20.97 -6.79
C PRO A 233 5.84 -21.40 -8.23
N ASN A 234 5.71 -22.70 -8.51
CA ASN A 234 5.41 -23.26 -9.84
C ASN A 234 3.96 -23.02 -10.32
N TYR A 235 3.23 -22.10 -9.69
CA TYR A 235 1.89 -21.72 -10.09
C TYR A 235 1.78 -20.19 -10.14
N PHE A 236 0.83 -19.71 -10.92
CA PHE A 236 0.62 -18.27 -11.06
C PHE A 236 0.11 -17.64 -9.75
N VAL A 237 0.85 -16.64 -9.28
CA VAL A 237 0.43 -15.72 -8.21
C VAL A 237 0.18 -14.36 -8.85
N HIS A 238 -1.04 -13.85 -8.66
CA HIS A 238 -1.45 -12.55 -9.18
C HIS A 238 -0.52 -11.44 -8.68
N PRO A 239 -0.06 -10.49 -9.53
CA PRO A 239 0.93 -9.48 -9.13
C PRO A 239 0.57 -8.66 -7.90
N ILE A 240 -0.71 -8.28 -7.73
CA ILE A 240 -1.18 -7.56 -6.55
C ILE A 240 -1.04 -8.42 -5.28
N ILE A 241 -1.44 -9.69 -5.35
CA ILE A 241 -1.25 -10.63 -4.23
C ILE A 241 0.24 -10.81 -3.95
N ARG A 242 1.06 -10.94 -4.99
CA ARG A 242 2.52 -11.07 -4.86
C ARG A 242 3.13 -9.88 -4.14
N ALA A 243 2.74 -8.65 -4.49
CA ALA A 243 3.20 -7.44 -3.82
C ALA A 243 2.80 -7.42 -2.34
N ILE A 244 1.57 -7.82 -2.03
CA ILE A 244 1.08 -7.93 -0.64
C ILE A 244 1.87 -8.98 0.16
N ILE A 245 2.16 -10.14 -0.44
CA ILE A 245 2.93 -11.21 0.22
C ILE A 245 4.39 -10.77 0.41
N VAL A 246 5.01 -10.11 -0.56
CA VAL A 246 6.36 -9.52 -0.41
C VAL A 246 6.39 -8.50 0.72
N HIS A 247 5.35 -7.66 0.81
CA HIS A 247 5.19 -6.71 1.91
C HIS A 247 5.14 -7.44 3.25
N PHE A 248 4.26 -8.42 3.40
CA PHE A 248 4.14 -9.17 4.65
C PHE A 248 5.47 -9.83 5.02
N THR A 249 6.11 -10.52 4.07
CA THR A 249 7.30 -11.33 4.31
C THR A 249 8.47 -10.48 4.78
N LEU A 250 8.75 -9.32 4.16
CA LEU A 250 9.84 -8.46 4.64
C LEU A 250 9.54 -7.87 6.02
N ALA A 251 8.27 -7.51 6.29
CA ALA A 251 7.86 -7.01 7.59
C ALA A 251 7.98 -8.08 8.70
N TYR A 252 7.65 -9.33 8.37
CA TYR A 252 7.78 -10.50 9.24
C TYR A 252 9.26 -10.83 9.52
N ASP A 253 10.07 -10.96 8.46
CA ASP A 253 11.50 -11.28 8.57
C ASP A 253 12.28 -10.22 9.37
N HIS A 254 11.83 -8.97 9.30
CA HIS A 254 12.40 -7.81 9.98
C HIS A 254 13.94 -7.77 9.89
N PRO A 255 14.50 -7.72 8.65
CA PRO A 255 15.91 -7.99 8.42
C PRO A 255 16.86 -6.87 8.88
N PHE A 256 16.35 -5.69 9.18
CA PHE A 256 17.14 -4.50 9.52
C PHE A 256 16.93 -4.05 10.97
N ALA A 257 17.87 -3.29 11.53
CA ALA A 257 17.74 -2.71 12.87
C ALA A 257 16.66 -1.61 12.93
N ASP A 258 16.53 -0.81 11.86
CA ASP A 258 15.46 0.18 11.65
C ASP A 258 15.18 0.27 10.13
N GLY A 259 14.14 0.98 9.71
CA GLY A 259 13.83 1.23 8.31
C GLY A 259 13.03 0.09 7.64
N ASN A 260 12.69 -0.98 8.37
CA ASN A 260 11.93 -2.12 7.85
C ASN A 260 10.60 -1.68 7.21
N GLY A 261 9.75 -0.96 7.94
CA GLY A 261 8.43 -0.56 7.43
C GLY A 261 8.50 0.27 6.13
N ARG A 262 9.42 1.24 6.07
CA ARG A 262 9.65 2.07 4.87
C ARG A 262 10.17 1.25 3.70
N THR A 263 11.14 0.37 3.94
CA THR A 263 11.72 -0.54 2.93
C THR A 263 10.67 -1.52 2.40
N THR A 264 9.86 -2.10 3.29
CA THR A 264 8.76 -3.00 2.94
C THR A 264 7.76 -2.34 1.99
N ARG A 265 7.30 -1.14 2.32
CA ARG A 265 6.34 -0.40 1.48
C ARG A 265 6.96 0.00 0.15
N ALA A 266 8.24 0.35 0.14
CA ALA A 266 8.95 0.62 -1.09
C ALA A 266 9.00 -0.65 -1.98
N LEU A 267 9.36 -1.83 -1.43
CA LEU A 267 9.35 -3.10 -2.16
C LEU A 267 7.96 -3.51 -2.68
N PHE A 268 6.89 -3.22 -1.94
CA PHE A 268 5.53 -3.39 -2.46
C PHE A 268 5.36 -2.65 -3.80
N TYR A 269 5.76 -1.38 -3.85
CA TYR A 269 5.70 -0.58 -5.08
C TYR A 269 6.63 -1.13 -6.18
N TRP A 270 7.81 -1.65 -5.83
CA TRP A 270 8.69 -2.27 -6.81
C TRP A 270 8.00 -3.42 -7.56
N VAL A 271 7.34 -4.34 -6.83
CA VAL A 271 6.63 -5.49 -7.43
C VAL A 271 5.49 -5.01 -8.34
N ILE A 272 4.71 -4.03 -7.87
CA ILE A 272 3.61 -3.43 -8.62
C ILE A 272 4.12 -2.79 -9.92
N LEU A 273 5.20 -2.01 -9.86
CA LEU A 273 5.74 -1.31 -11.03
C LEU A 273 6.41 -2.26 -12.03
N LYS A 274 7.12 -3.30 -11.57
CA LYS A 274 7.68 -4.34 -12.44
C LYS A 274 6.60 -5.07 -13.24
N ASN A 275 5.40 -5.20 -12.68
CA ASN A 275 4.25 -5.87 -13.31
C ASN A 275 3.32 -4.90 -14.06
N ASN A 276 3.81 -3.71 -14.48
CA ASN A 276 3.08 -2.74 -15.31
C ASN A 276 1.83 -2.09 -14.69
N TYR A 277 1.66 -2.14 -13.37
CA TYR A 277 0.61 -1.41 -12.67
C TYR A 277 1.00 0.06 -12.43
N TRP A 278 1.33 0.78 -13.50
CA TRP A 278 1.87 2.15 -13.43
C TRP A 278 0.91 3.17 -12.79
N LEU A 279 -0.40 2.94 -12.83
CA LEU A 279 -1.40 3.80 -12.18
C LEU A 279 -1.28 3.80 -10.64
N PHE A 280 -0.60 2.82 -10.05
CA PHE A 280 -0.33 2.84 -8.61
C PHE A 280 0.59 4.00 -8.19
N GLN A 281 1.35 4.61 -9.10
CA GLN A 281 2.13 5.82 -8.78
C GLN A 281 1.25 7.03 -8.41
N TYR A 282 -0.05 6.96 -8.71
CA TYR A 282 -1.02 8.02 -8.43
C TYR A 282 -1.75 7.80 -7.10
N ILE A 283 -1.69 6.60 -6.50
CA ILE A 283 -2.35 6.31 -5.23
C ILE A 283 -1.37 6.47 -4.06
N THR A 284 -1.89 6.89 -2.91
CA THR A 284 -1.12 7.04 -1.66
C THR A 284 -1.57 5.98 -0.65
N LEU A 285 -1.14 4.74 -0.85
CA LEU A 285 -1.59 3.60 -0.05
C LEU A 285 -1.30 3.80 1.45
N SER A 286 -0.15 4.37 1.79
CA SER A 286 0.23 4.62 3.18
C SER A 286 -0.72 5.57 3.91
N THR A 287 -1.43 6.46 3.19
CA THR A 287 -2.45 7.32 3.82
C THR A 287 -3.61 6.50 4.38
N TYR A 288 -3.98 5.41 3.72
CA TYR A 288 -5.09 4.54 4.12
C TYR A 288 -4.68 3.55 5.20
N ILE A 289 -3.48 2.98 5.06
CA ILE A 289 -2.87 2.16 6.11
C ILE A 289 -2.76 2.98 7.42
N LYS A 290 -2.28 4.22 7.36
CA LYS A 290 -2.19 5.10 8.54
C LYS A 290 -3.54 5.36 9.20
N LYS A 291 -4.61 5.58 8.42
CA LYS A 291 -5.96 5.75 8.98
C LYS A 291 -6.51 4.49 9.63
N ALA A 292 -6.02 3.32 9.22
CA ALA A 292 -6.47 2.01 9.66
C ALA A 292 -5.35 1.21 10.35
N GLN A 293 -4.44 1.89 11.06
CA GLN A 293 -3.23 1.27 11.61
C GLN A 293 -3.53 0.09 12.54
N GLY A 294 -4.59 0.19 13.35
CA GLY A 294 -5.04 -0.93 14.19
C GLY A 294 -5.50 -2.14 13.38
N GLN A 295 -6.23 -1.95 12.28
CA GLN A 295 -6.65 -3.06 11.40
C GLN A 295 -5.46 -3.67 10.65
N TYR A 296 -4.48 -2.83 10.28
CA TYR A 296 -3.23 -3.28 9.68
C TYR A 296 -2.47 -4.19 10.66
N GLY A 297 -2.25 -3.76 11.90
CA GLY A 297 -1.59 -4.57 12.95
C GLY A 297 -2.38 -5.84 13.29
N GLU A 298 -3.70 -5.74 13.48
CA GLU A 298 -4.58 -6.90 13.75
C GLU A 298 -4.45 -7.96 12.64
N SER A 299 -4.32 -7.54 11.37
CA SER A 299 -4.16 -8.48 10.27
C SER A 299 -2.82 -9.22 10.24
N PHE A 300 -1.75 -8.69 10.86
CA PHE A 300 -0.51 -9.46 11.07
C PHE A 300 -0.72 -10.54 12.12
N LEU A 301 -1.32 -10.16 13.26
CA LEU A 301 -1.56 -11.08 14.37
C LEU A 301 -2.45 -12.26 13.95
N MET A 302 -3.49 -12.00 13.15
CA MET A 302 -4.36 -13.06 12.62
C MET A 302 -3.62 -14.08 11.75
N VAL A 303 -2.59 -13.66 11.02
CA VAL A 303 -1.78 -14.58 10.21
C VAL A 303 -0.99 -15.50 11.13
N GLU A 304 -0.29 -14.94 12.12
CA GLU A 304 0.54 -15.71 13.04
C GLU A 304 -0.28 -16.66 13.93
N SER A 305 -1.48 -16.25 14.34
CA SER A 305 -2.35 -17.07 15.18
C SER A 305 -3.12 -18.17 14.45
N ASP A 306 -3.18 -18.15 13.10
CA ASP A 306 -3.90 -19.13 12.30
C ASP A 306 -2.98 -19.77 11.24
N ASN A 307 -1.89 -20.39 11.71
CA ASN A 307 -0.97 -21.22 10.91
C ASN A 307 -0.39 -20.49 9.68
N PHE A 308 -0.09 -19.20 9.84
CA PHE A 308 0.44 -18.34 8.78
C PHE A 308 -0.45 -18.24 7.52
N ASP A 309 -1.77 -18.24 7.72
CA ASP A 309 -2.74 -17.98 6.67
C ASP A 309 -2.80 -16.49 6.29
N LEU A 310 -2.11 -16.13 5.21
CA LEU A 310 -2.04 -14.78 4.65
C LEU A 310 -3.37 -14.27 4.06
N THR A 311 -4.41 -15.10 3.99
CA THR A 311 -5.72 -14.67 3.47
C THR A 311 -6.27 -13.46 4.25
N TYR A 312 -6.01 -13.39 5.56
CA TYR A 312 -6.39 -12.23 6.40
C TYR A 312 -5.70 -10.95 5.97
N PHE A 313 -4.37 -11.00 5.85
CA PHE A 313 -3.56 -9.86 5.45
C PHE A 313 -3.91 -9.42 4.02
N ILE A 314 -4.07 -10.37 3.10
CA ILE A 314 -4.47 -10.09 1.71
C ILE A 314 -5.82 -9.37 1.66
N ASN A 315 -6.83 -9.86 2.37
CA ASN A 315 -8.14 -9.20 2.40
C ASN A 315 -8.06 -7.76 2.95
N SER A 316 -7.27 -7.53 4.00
CA SER A 316 -7.08 -6.19 4.56
C SER A 316 -6.36 -5.25 3.61
N GLN A 317 -5.27 -5.71 2.98
CA GLN A 317 -4.53 -4.89 2.00
C GLN A 317 -5.35 -4.58 0.76
N LEU A 318 -6.12 -5.54 0.23
CA LEU A 318 -7.01 -5.29 -0.91
C LEU A 318 -8.07 -4.24 -0.60
N LYS A 319 -8.62 -4.22 0.62
CA LYS A 319 -9.53 -3.16 1.07
C LYS A 319 -8.82 -1.79 1.07
N PHE A 320 -7.60 -1.70 1.61
CA PHE A 320 -6.85 -0.44 1.62
C PHE A 320 -6.51 0.04 0.21
N ILE A 321 -6.13 -0.86 -0.69
CA ILE A 321 -5.86 -0.55 -2.10
C ILE A 321 -7.13 -0.02 -2.78
N ASN A 322 -8.28 -0.70 -2.62
CA ASN A 322 -9.53 -0.24 -3.20
C ASN A 322 -9.98 1.13 -2.65
N GLN A 323 -9.78 1.39 -1.36
CA GLN A 323 -10.03 2.72 -0.78
C GLN A 323 -9.08 3.79 -1.35
N ALA A 324 -7.81 3.45 -1.59
CA ALA A 324 -6.82 4.34 -2.17
C ALA A 324 -7.14 4.68 -3.64
N ILE A 325 -7.58 3.67 -4.41
CA ILE A 325 -8.05 3.83 -5.78
C ILE A 325 -9.29 4.72 -5.82
N LYS A 326 -10.30 4.45 -4.98
CA LYS A 326 -11.49 5.29 -4.89
C LYS A 326 -11.13 6.74 -4.56
N GLY A 327 -10.24 6.95 -3.57
CA GLY A 327 -9.83 8.30 -3.20
C GLY A 327 -9.06 9.04 -4.28
N LEU A 328 -8.33 8.33 -5.14
CA LEU A 328 -7.74 8.92 -6.33
C LEU A 328 -8.83 9.43 -7.28
N PHE A 329 -9.82 8.59 -7.62
CA PHE A 329 -10.91 8.99 -8.51
C PHE A 329 -11.75 10.13 -7.93
N ASP A 330 -12.15 10.04 -6.66
CA ASP A 330 -12.88 11.11 -5.95
C ASP A 330 -12.10 12.45 -6.01
N TYR A 331 -10.77 12.40 -5.88
CA TYR A 331 -9.91 13.58 -5.98
C TYR A 331 -9.83 14.13 -7.41
N VAL A 332 -9.70 13.25 -8.42
CA VAL A 332 -9.67 13.63 -9.83
C VAL A 332 -10.99 14.29 -10.23
N ASP A 333 -12.12 13.69 -9.87
CA ASP A 333 -13.47 14.21 -10.15
C ASP A 333 -13.67 15.59 -9.52
N LYS A 334 -13.30 15.73 -8.24
CA LYS A 334 -13.37 17.03 -7.55
C LYS A 334 -12.53 18.09 -8.27
N LYS A 335 -11.31 17.75 -8.69
CA LYS A 335 -10.43 18.70 -9.41
C LYS A 335 -10.98 19.09 -10.77
N GLN A 336 -11.64 18.15 -11.45
CA GLN A 336 -12.30 18.42 -12.72
C GLN A 336 -13.51 19.35 -12.54
N GLN A 337 -14.34 19.12 -11.53
CA GLN A 337 -15.47 20.00 -11.20
C GLN A 337 -15.00 21.43 -10.85
N GLU A 338 -13.97 21.56 -10.01
CA GLU A 338 -13.37 22.87 -9.68
C GLU A 338 -12.86 23.59 -10.94
N GLN A 339 -12.23 22.86 -11.88
CA GLN A 339 -11.73 23.42 -13.13
C GLN A 339 -12.88 23.86 -14.07
N GLN A 340 -13.96 23.08 -14.12
CA GLN A 340 -15.15 23.41 -14.90
C GLN A 340 -15.83 24.67 -14.35
N GLN A 341 -16.07 24.73 -13.04
CA GLN A 341 -16.65 25.90 -12.37
C GLN A 341 -15.80 27.16 -12.57
N ALA A 342 -14.47 27.06 -12.46
CA ALA A 342 -13.57 28.17 -12.71
C ALA A 342 -13.66 28.67 -14.17
N THR A 343 -13.86 27.76 -15.13
CA THR A 343 -14.02 28.10 -16.55
C THR A 343 -15.38 28.75 -16.82
N GLU A 344 -16.45 28.26 -16.19
CA GLU A 344 -17.80 28.84 -16.27
C GLU A 344 -17.82 30.25 -15.70
N LEU A 345 -17.26 30.46 -14.51
CA LEU A 345 -17.10 31.78 -13.92
C LEU A 345 -16.32 32.72 -14.85
N LEU A 346 -15.19 32.26 -15.40
CA LEU A 346 -14.39 33.06 -16.32
C LEU A 346 -15.20 33.55 -17.54
N ASN A 347 -16.05 32.69 -18.10
CA ASN A 347 -16.93 33.04 -19.22
C ASN A 347 -18.01 34.05 -18.83
N VAL A 348 -18.54 33.98 -17.61
CA VAL A 348 -19.48 34.98 -17.06
C VAL A 348 -18.79 36.33 -16.93
N TYR A 349 -17.60 36.40 -16.31
CA TYR A 349 -16.84 37.65 -16.16
C TYR A 349 -16.42 38.27 -17.49
N LEU A 350 -16.15 37.45 -18.52
CA LEU A 350 -15.89 37.90 -19.89
C LEU A 350 -17.15 38.51 -20.51
N SER A 351 -18.30 37.85 -20.37
CA SER A 351 -19.60 38.31 -20.90
C SER A 351 -20.09 39.59 -20.23
N ASP A 352 -19.85 39.74 -18.93
CA ASP A 352 -20.18 40.93 -18.13
C ASP A 352 -19.25 42.13 -18.42
N GLY A 353 -18.25 41.98 -19.29
CA GLY A 353 -17.25 43.02 -19.59
C GLY A 353 -16.28 43.34 -18.44
N LYS A 354 -16.36 42.59 -17.32
CA LYS A 354 -15.47 42.73 -16.15
C LYS A 354 -14.04 42.27 -16.45
N LEU A 355 -13.86 41.38 -17.43
CA LEU A 355 -12.56 40.92 -17.93
C LEU A 355 -12.49 41.10 -19.44
N ASN A 356 -11.35 41.58 -19.94
CA ASN A 356 -11.07 41.57 -21.38
C ASN A 356 -10.52 40.20 -21.84
N SER A 357 -10.56 39.93 -23.15
CA SER A 357 -10.16 38.64 -23.72
C SER A 357 -8.71 38.24 -23.39
N ARG A 358 -7.79 39.20 -23.24
CA ARG A 358 -6.39 38.90 -22.86
C ARG A 358 -6.29 38.45 -21.39
N GLN A 359 -7.01 39.11 -20.49
CA GLN A 359 -7.08 38.73 -19.08
C GLN A 359 -7.71 37.34 -18.92
N ALA A 360 -8.80 37.08 -19.65
CA ALA A 360 -9.44 35.77 -19.62
C ALA A 360 -8.52 34.65 -20.15
N MET A 361 -7.81 34.87 -21.26
CA MET A 361 -6.83 33.89 -21.77
C MET A 361 -5.73 33.60 -20.76
N LEU A 362 -5.21 34.61 -20.05
CA LEU A 362 -4.19 34.43 -19.01
C LEU A 362 -4.72 33.61 -17.83
N ILE A 363 -5.93 33.89 -17.36
CA ILE A 363 -6.56 33.15 -16.27
C ILE A 363 -6.88 31.72 -16.72
N GLN A 364 -7.40 31.52 -17.93
CA GLN A 364 -7.67 30.19 -18.49
C GLN A 364 -6.39 29.36 -18.62
N HIS A 365 -5.31 29.98 -19.09
CA HIS A 365 -3.99 29.35 -19.14
C HIS A 365 -3.50 28.99 -17.72
N SER A 366 -3.71 29.88 -16.75
CA SER A 366 -3.34 29.64 -15.34
C SER A 366 -4.16 28.52 -14.69
N ILE A 367 -5.45 28.42 -14.98
CA ILE A 367 -6.33 27.34 -14.53
C ILE A 367 -5.86 26.00 -15.12
N LYS A 368 -5.51 25.97 -16.40
CA LYS A 368 -4.96 24.78 -17.07
C LYS A 368 -3.55 24.42 -16.59
N HIS A 369 -2.77 25.40 -16.14
CA HIS A 369 -1.37 25.25 -15.73
C HIS A 369 -1.08 25.77 -14.31
N LEU A 370 -1.93 25.39 -13.35
CA LEU A 370 -1.85 25.79 -11.95
C LEU A 370 -0.43 25.55 -11.36
N GLY A 371 0.26 26.63 -10.97
CA GLY A 371 1.58 26.59 -10.33
C GLY A 371 2.78 26.81 -11.25
N LYS A 372 2.59 27.02 -12.56
CA LYS A 372 3.63 27.56 -13.43
C LYS A 372 3.65 29.09 -13.32
N PHE A 373 4.85 29.66 -13.15
CA PHE A 373 5.01 31.13 -13.24
C PHE A 373 4.83 31.55 -14.70
N ILE A 374 3.85 32.42 -14.95
CA ILE A 374 3.71 33.06 -16.26
C ILE A 374 4.64 34.27 -16.27
N GLN A 375 5.70 34.19 -17.07
CA GLN A 375 6.59 35.33 -17.30
C GLN A 375 6.02 36.17 -18.45
N LEU A 376 5.28 37.23 -18.10
CA LEU A 376 4.84 38.23 -19.07
C LEU A 376 6.00 39.18 -19.37
N LYS A 377 6.44 39.26 -20.64
CA LYS A 377 7.36 40.32 -21.09
C LYS A 377 6.69 41.68 -20.83
N GLY A 378 7.09 42.34 -19.74
CA GLY A 378 6.69 43.72 -19.41
C GLY A 378 6.01 43.95 -18.06
N ILE A 379 5.65 42.94 -17.25
CA ILE A 379 5.02 43.15 -15.92
C ILE A 379 5.60 42.17 -14.88
N LYS A 380 5.99 42.69 -13.71
CA LYS A 380 6.50 41.94 -12.54
C LYS A 380 5.48 40.88 -12.08
N TYR A 381 6.01 39.70 -11.74
CA TYR A 381 5.42 38.51 -11.12
C TYR A 381 3.97 38.63 -10.61
N LEU A 382 3.01 37.98 -11.28
CA LEU A 382 1.68 37.72 -10.73
C LEU A 382 1.69 36.33 -10.06
N LYS A 383 1.72 36.31 -8.73
CA LYS A 383 1.47 35.12 -7.92
C LYS A 383 -0.05 34.98 -7.76
N ILE A 384 -0.68 34.09 -8.53
CA ILE A 384 -2.12 33.84 -8.39
C ILE A 384 -2.33 33.00 -7.12
N LEU A 385 -2.88 33.65 -6.08
CA LEU A 385 -3.37 33.00 -4.87
C LEU A 385 -4.46 31.99 -5.27
N ALA A 386 -4.34 30.76 -4.78
CA ALA A 386 -5.45 29.82 -4.79
C ALA A 386 -6.64 30.50 -4.11
N MET A 387 -7.78 30.57 -4.81
CA MET A 387 -9.02 31.09 -4.24
C MET A 387 -9.29 30.32 -2.94
N GLN A 388 -9.13 31.00 -1.80
CA GLN A 388 -9.78 30.58 -0.57
C GLN A 388 -11.28 30.78 -0.79
N PRO A 389 -12.14 29.88 -0.29
CA PRO A 389 -13.57 30.12 -0.29
C PRO A 389 -13.83 31.42 0.47
N LEU A 390 -14.45 32.39 -0.20
CA LEU A 390 -15.04 33.55 0.47
C LEU A 390 -16.35 33.05 1.09
N ASN A 391 -16.29 32.86 2.42
CA ASN A 391 -17.35 32.55 3.39
C ASN A 391 -18.28 31.36 3.10
#